data_AF-X6GBH1-F1
#
_entry.id   AF-X6GBH1-F1
#
_cell.length_a   1.000
_cell.length_b   1.000
_cell.length_c   1.000
_cell.angle_alpha   90.00
_cell.angle_beta   90.00
_cell.angle_gamma   90.00
#
_symmetry.space_group_name_H-M   'P 1'
#
loop_
_entity.id
_entity.type
_entity.pdbx_description
1 polymer ?
#
loop_
_entity_poly.entity_id
_entity_poly.type
_entity_poly.pdbx_seq_one_letter_code
_entity_poly.pdbx_strand_id
1 'polypeptide(L)' 'MAGITTAAEMASAVGVDPETFREALRDSDFPWHNPPDDWTVEIDGRQHEAMRTVLLIILLKRKAQENMTRFVNDISP' A
#
# COMPACT_ATOMS: atom_id res chain seq x y z
N MET A 1 24.01 -7.71 0.48
CA MET A 1 23.04 -7.92 1.58
C MET A 1 21.69 -7.54 1.02
N ALA A 2 20.73 -8.47 0.99
CA ALA A 2 19.34 -8.08 0.73
C ALA A 2 18.88 -7.29 1.97
N GLY A 3 18.36 -6.08 1.77
CA GLY A 3 17.75 -5.32 2.86
C GLY A 3 16.42 -5.95 3.26
N ILE A 4 15.95 -5.68 4.47
CA ILE A 4 14.58 -5.98 4.89
C ILE A 4 13.79 -4.68 4.92
N THR A 5 12.50 -4.75 4.63
CA THR A 5 11.56 -3.64 4.79
C THR A 5 10.26 -4.15 5.40
N THR A 6 9.54 -3.25 6.06
CA THR A 6 8.22 -3.50 6.63
C THR A 6 7.13 -2.78 5.86
N ALA A 7 5.87 -3.20 6.04
CA ALA A 7 4.73 -2.46 5.49
C ALA A 7 4.70 -1.00 5.96
N ALA A 8 5.01 -0.75 7.24
CA ALA A 8 5.01 0.61 7.79
C ALA A 8 6.05 1.51 7.13
N GLU A 9 7.26 1.02 6.90
CA GLU A 9 8.31 1.78 6.20
C GLU A 9 7.91 2.09 4.76
N MET A 10 7.37 1.09 4.05
CA MET A 10 6.91 1.27 2.66
C MET A 10 5.77 2.30 2.55
N ALA A 11 4.77 2.23 3.44
CA ALA A 11 3.66 3.17 3.47
C ALA A 11 4.12 4.59 3.80
N SER A 12 4.95 4.73 4.84
CA SER A 12 5.48 6.02 5.28
C SER A 12 6.29 6.70 4.18
N ALA A 13 7.08 5.94 3.42
CA ALA A 13 7.90 6.45 2.32
C ALA A 13 7.08 7.12 1.20
N VAL A 14 5.81 6.76 1.04
CA VAL A 14 4.90 7.32 0.01
C VAL A 14 3.76 8.16 0.59
N GLY A 15 3.81 8.45 1.89
CA GLY A 15 2.77 9.20 2.59
C GLY A 15 1.41 8.50 2.57
N VAL A 16 1.41 7.18 2.68
CA VAL A 16 0.21 6.37 2.96
C VAL A 16 0.22 6.02 4.44
N ASP A 17 -0.94 6.05 5.08
CA ASP A 17 -1.07 5.63 6.46
C ASP A 17 -0.70 4.14 6.62
N PRO A 18 0.21 3.78 7.54
CA PRO A 18 0.65 2.40 7.73
C PRO A 18 -0.46 1.42 8.08
N GLU A 19 -1.50 1.85 8.79
CA GLU A 19 -2.62 0.99 9.16
C GLU A 19 -3.49 0.69 7.93
N THR A 20 -3.81 1.71 7.15
CA THR A 20 -4.51 1.58 5.85
C THR A 20 -3.80 0.59 4.92
N PHE A 21 -2.47 0.65 4.86
CA PHE A 21 -1.71 -0.28 4.02
C PHE A 21 -1.76 -1.71 4.57
N ARG A 22 -1.60 -1.90 5.89
CA ARG A 22 -1.68 -3.23 6.51
C ARG A 22 -3.06 -3.85 6.36
N GLU A 23 -4.13 -3.07 6.46
CA GLU A 23 -5.49 -3.54 6.20
C GLU A 23 -5.63 -4.06 4.77
N ALA A 24 -5.20 -3.28 3.77
CA ALA A 24 -5.24 -3.72 2.39
C ALA A 24 -4.39 -4.99 2.12
N LEU A 25 -3.28 -5.17 2.83
CA LEU A 25 -2.47 -6.39 2.77
C LEU A 25 -3.21 -7.59 3.38
N ARG A 26 -3.92 -7.40 4.50
CA ARG A 26 -4.76 -8.45 5.10
C ARG A 26 -5.90 -8.85 4.16
N ASP A 27 -6.54 -7.87 3.53
CA ASP A 27 -7.61 -8.10 2.54
C ASP A 27 -7.12 -8.84 1.28
N SER A 28 -5.81 -8.81 1.01
CA SER A 28 -5.21 -9.50 -0.14
C SER A 28 -4.95 -11.00 0.13
N ASP A 29 -5.15 -11.48 1.36
CA ASP A 29 -5.10 -12.90 1.77
C ASP A 29 -3.87 -13.67 1.23
N PHE A 30 -2.68 -13.11 1.42
CA PHE A 30 -1.45 -13.72 0.94
C PHE A 30 -1.14 -15.03 1.70
N PRO A 31 -0.91 -16.16 1.01
CA PRO A 31 -0.74 -17.47 1.65
C PRO A 31 0.57 -17.63 2.44
N TRP A 32 1.51 -16.70 2.24
CA TRP A 32 2.80 -16.67 2.93
C TRP A 32 2.80 -15.77 4.17
N HIS A 33 1.73 -15.00 4.39
CA HIS A 33 1.63 -14.15 5.56
C HIS A 33 1.22 -14.99 6.79
N ASN A 34 1.97 -14.86 7.87
CA ASN A 34 1.68 -15.52 9.13
C ASN A 34 1.57 -14.50 10.27
N PRO A 35 0.34 -14.17 10.73
CA PRO A 35 0.16 -13.31 11.89
C PRO A 35 0.87 -13.88 13.14
N PRO A 36 1.49 -13.05 14.00
CA PRO A 36 1.37 -11.60 14.12
C PRO A 36 2.45 -10.78 13.36
N ASP A 37 3.00 -11.30 12.26
CA ASP A 37 4.08 -10.63 11.52
C ASP A 37 3.75 -9.18 11.10
N ASP A 38 4.75 -8.29 11.22
CA ASP A 38 4.66 -6.86 10.88
C ASP A 38 4.73 -6.59 9.36
N TRP A 39 4.51 -7.62 8.54
CA TRP A 39 4.74 -7.64 7.10
C TRP A 39 6.19 -7.32 6.78
N THR A 40 7.10 -8.08 7.39
CA THR A 40 8.56 -7.93 7.19
C THR A 40 8.99 -8.82 6.03
N VAL A 41 9.56 -8.21 4.99
CA VAL A 41 9.93 -8.92 3.75
C VAL A 41 11.32 -8.50 3.26
N GLU A 42 11.97 -9.39 2.53
CA GLU A 42 13.22 -9.07 1.85
C GLU A 42 12.97 -8.14 0.66
N ILE A 43 13.74 -7.06 0.58
CA ILE A 43 13.72 -6.12 -0.54
C ILE A 43 14.05 -6.87 -1.84
N ASP A 44 13.36 -6.47 -2.91
CA ASP A 44 13.34 -7.08 -4.24
C ASP A 44 13.01 -8.58 -4.28
N GLY A 45 12.47 -9.15 -3.20
CA GLY A 45 11.87 -10.48 -3.17
C GLY A 45 10.42 -10.50 -3.66
N ARG A 46 9.89 -11.69 -3.97
CA ARG A 46 8.50 -11.87 -4.45
C ARG A 46 7.44 -11.32 -3.48
N GLN A 47 7.66 -11.43 -2.18
CA GLN A 47 6.74 -10.90 -1.17
C GLN A 47 6.76 -9.37 -1.17
N HIS A 48 7.92 -8.76 -1.33
CA HIS A 48 8.06 -7.32 -1.47
C HIS A 48 7.42 -6.78 -2.75
N GLU A 49 7.53 -7.49 -3.88
CA GLU A 49 6.81 -7.13 -5.11
C GLU A 49 5.29 -7.21 -4.94
N ALA A 50 4.79 -8.23 -4.23
CA ALA A 50 3.38 -8.36 -3.89
C ALA A 50 2.90 -7.17 -3.02
N MET A 51 3.68 -6.80 -1.99
CA MET A 51 3.40 -5.63 -1.16
C MET A 51 3.44 -4.33 -1.96
N ARG A 52 4.43 -4.15 -2.85
CA ARG A 52 4.52 -3.00 -3.76
C ARG A 52 3.26 -2.90 -4.64
N THR A 53 2.76 -4.02 -5.14
CA THR A 53 1.55 -4.06 -5.97
C THR A 53 0.32 -3.56 -5.20
N VAL A 54 0.12 -4.01 -3.96
CA VAL A 54 -0.98 -3.53 -3.12
C VAL A 54 -0.85 -2.02 -2.84
N LEU A 55 0.36 -1.56 -2.55
CA LEU A 55 0.62 -0.13 -2.32
C LEU A 55 0.31 0.72 -3.57
N LEU A 56 0.69 0.24 -4.75
CA LEU A 56 0.36 0.90 -6.02
C LEU A 56 -1.17 1.00 -6.24
N ILE A 57 -1.92 -0.06 -5.91
CA ILE A 57 -3.39 -0.05 -6.00
C ILE A 57 -3.98 1.04 -5.09
N ILE A 58 -3.48 1.18 -3.85
CA ILE A 58 -3.92 2.24 -2.93
C ILE A 58 -3.65 3.62 -3.52
N LEU A 59 -2.43 3.87 -4.02
CA LEU A 59 -2.05 5.15 -4.60
C LEU A 59 -2.90 5.52 -5.83
N LEU A 60 -3.18 4.54 -6.69
CA LEU A 60 -4.03 4.74 -7.86
C LEU A 60 -5.48 5.08 -7.46
N LYS A 61 -6.03 4.39 -6.45
CA LYS A 61 -7.36 4.70 -5.91
C LYS A 61 -7.41 6.13 -5.33
N ARG A 62 -6.41 6.52 -4.54
CA ARG A 62 -6.31 7.87 -3.98
C ARG A 62 -6.29 8.95 -5.07
N LYS A 63 -5.46 8.75 -6.11
CA LYS A 63 -5.39 9.67 -7.25
C LYS A 63 -6.72 9.77 -8.01
N ALA A 64 -7.43 8.65 -8.18
CA ALA A 64 -8.74 8.65 -8.83
C ALA A 64 -9.79 9.45 -8.02
N GLN A 65 -9.77 9.32 -6.68
CA GLN A 65 -10.65 10.08 -5.79
C GLN A 65 -10.34 11.58 -5.84
N GLU A 66 -9.07 11.98 -5.78
CA GLU A 66 -8.65 13.38 -5.91
C GLU A 66 -9.13 14.00 -7.23
N ASN A 67 -8.95 13.28 -8.35
CA ASN A 67 -9.41 13.72 -9.66
C ASN A 67 -10.94 13.89 -9.71
N MET A 68 -11.68 12.96 -9.09
CA MET A 68 -13.15 13.03 -9.01
C MET A 68 -13.61 14.23 -8.18
N THR A 69 -13.00 14.45 -7.00
CA THR A 69 -13.33 15.59 -6.14
C THR A 69 -13.05 16.91 -6.85
N ARG A 70 -11.93 17.00 -7.56
CA ARG A 70 -11.62 18.18 -8.38
C ARG A 70 -12.67 18.42 -9.47
N PHE A 71 -13.03 17.37 -10.22
CA PHE A 71 -14.03 17.47 -11.27
C PHE A 71 -15.37 17.98 -10.74
N VAL A 72 -15.85 17.45 -9.60
CA VAL A 72 -17.10 17.90 -8.96
C VAL A 72 -17.04 19.37 -8.56
N ASN A 73 -15.91 19.82 -8.01
CA ASN A 73 -15.73 21.23 -7.63
C ASN A 73 -15.68 22.16 -8.85
N ASP A 74 -15.10 21.72 -9.97
CA ASP A 74 -14.97 22.53 -11.18
C ASP A 74 -16.31 22.71 -11.94
N ILE A 75 -17.30 21.83 -11.72
CA ILE A 75 -18.62 21.88 -12.39
C ILE A 75 -19.75 22.45 -11.51
N SER A 76 -19.47 22.73 -10.23
CA SER A 76 -20.45 23.31 -9.31
C SER A 76 -20.27 24.84 -9.27
N PRO A 77 -21.27 25.64 -9.70
CA PRO A 77 -21.17 27.10 -9.77
C PRO A 77 -21.11 27.79 -8.40
#